data_AF-A0A938R2J6-F1
#
_entry.id   AF-A0A938R2J6-F1
#
_cell.length_a   1.000
_cell.length_b   1.000
_cell.length_c   1.000
_cell.angle_alpha   90.00
_cell.angle_beta   90.00
_cell.angle_gamma   90.00
#
_symmetry.space_group_name_H-M   'P 1'
#
loop_
_entity.id
_entity.type
_entity.pdbx_description
1 polymer ?
#
loop_
_entity_poly.entity_id
_entity_poly.type
_entity_poly.pdbx_seq_one_letter_code
_entity_poly.pdbx_strand_id
1 'polypeptide(L)'
;MTHVLQWKGLAMLLALTAALLLAAPAGAQVGLGDSLTKAIAALKSEKPSAGDKQALDKLFADHAEAVFKKAGVKPSKEDLERFQGNTVLTLQILAVMTGGDEATLKKITMDDLVAVSFVLMAKMKELKATAKELNDEKWRNEKLIPAVIQELAKGGREQEGAKGEKPDTKKK
;
A
#
# COMPACT_ATOMS: atom_id res chain seq x y z
N MET A 1 8.89 -36.47 -13.68
CA MET A 1 7.71 -35.61 -13.48
C MET A 1 7.65 -35.23 -12.01
N THR A 2 7.63 -33.91 -11.76
CA THR A 2 7.18 -33.19 -10.56
C THR A 2 7.80 -33.52 -9.21
N HIS A 3 8.79 -32.70 -8.83
CA HIS A 3 9.10 -32.40 -7.44
C HIS A 3 7.93 -31.64 -6.81
N VAL A 4 7.36 -32.19 -5.74
CA VAL A 4 6.47 -31.47 -4.81
C VAL A 4 7.27 -31.26 -3.53
N LEU A 5 7.94 -30.10 -3.41
CA LEU A 5 8.45 -29.65 -2.11
C LEU A 5 7.30 -28.96 -1.38
N GLN A 6 6.71 -29.70 -0.44
CA GLN A 6 5.72 -29.19 0.49
C GLN A 6 6.35 -28.16 1.45
N TRP A 7 5.65 -27.04 1.57
CA TRP A 7 5.67 -26.12 2.71
C TRP A 7 5.82 -26.83 4.06
N LYS A 8 6.99 -26.74 4.69
CA LYS A 8 7.15 -26.68 6.15
C LYS A 8 8.42 -25.93 6.49
N GLY A 9 8.28 -24.85 7.25
CA GLY A 9 9.37 -24.26 8.02
C GLY A 9 9.87 -22.91 7.50
N LEU A 10 9.40 -21.83 8.12
CA LEU A 10 10.29 -20.81 8.68
C LEU A 10 9.52 -19.93 9.70
N ALA A 11 9.01 -20.58 10.74
CA ALA A 11 8.90 -19.91 12.04
C ALA A 11 10.26 -20.10 12.74
N MET A 12 10.69 -19.09 13.50
CA MET A 12 12.00 -18.91 14.15
C MET A 12 13.13 -18.33 13.29
N LEU A 13 13.33 -17.01 13.40
CA LEU A 13 14.59 -16.50 13.95
C LEU A 13 14.37 -15.12 14.58
N LEU A 14 13.88 -15.14 15.83
CA LEU A 14 13.98 -14.03 16.77
C LEU A 14 15.33 -14.23 17.47
N ALA A 15 16.38 -13.59 16.98
CA ALA A 15 17.68 -13.56 17.65
C ALA A 15 18.34 -12.20 17.40
N LEU A 16 18.23 -11.36 18.42
CA LEU A 16 19.27 -10.46 18.93
C LEU A 16 20.49 -10.25 18.01
N THR A 17 20.58 -9.06 17.42
CA THR A 17 21.88 -8.45 17.08
C THR A 17 21.78 -6.96 17.38
N ALA A 18 21.80 -6.65 18.67
CA ALA A 18 22.33 -5.39 19.14
C ALA A 18 23.87 -5.48 19.11
N ALA A 19 24.48 -4.36 18.74
CA ALA A 19 25.90 -4.01 18.83
C ALA A 19 26.80 -4.26 17.60
N LEU A 20 27.33 -3.12 17.13
CA LEU A 20 28.47 -2.86 16.23
C LEU A 20 28.25 -3.08 14.72
N LEU A 21 27.91 -1.98 14.04
CA LEU A 21 28.81 -1.46 13.00
C LEU A 21 28.85 0.07 13.04
N LEU A 22 30.07 0.60 13.09
CA LEU A 22 30.38 2.02 13.00
C LEU A 22 29.97 2.59 11.62
N ALA A 23 29.61 3.87 11.63
CA ALA A 23 29.51 4.76 10.46
C ALA A 23 28.54 4.32 9.36
N ALA A 24 27.23 4.45 9.61
CA ALA A 24 26.31 4.71 8.51
C ALA A 24 26.45 6.20 8.12
N PRO A 25 26.82 6.53 6.87
CA PRO A 25 26.85 7.91 6.42
C PRO A 25 25.45 8.50 6.53
N ALA A 26 25.41 9.80 6.82
CA ALA A 26 24.24 10.65 6.96
C ALA A 26 23.07 10.14 6.09
N GLY A 27 21.98 9.77 6.76
CA GLY A 27 20.80 9.20 6.14
C GLY A 27 20.33 10.08 5.00
N ALA A 28 20.52 9.59 3.78
CA ALA A 28 19.62 9.92 2.69
C ALA A 28 18.23 9.58 3.24
N GLN A 29 17.42 10.60 3.50
CA GLN A 29 15.97 10.42 3.59
C GLN A 29 15.57 9.78 2.27
N VAL A 30 15.49 8.45 2.27
CA VAL A 30 14.95 7.71 1.14
C VAL A 30 13.53 8.23 1.01
N GLY A 31 13.28 9.02 -0.03
CA GLY A 31 11.97 9.61 -0.24
C GLY A 31 10.91 8.51 -0.27
N LEU A 32 9.69 8.84 0.12
CA LEU A 32 8.57 7.88 0.08
C LEU A 32 8.49 7.19 -1.28
N GLY A 33 8.70 7.94 -2.36
CA GLY A 33 8.77 7.43 -3.73
C GLY A 33 9.80 6.33 -3.98
N ASP A 34 11.03 6.49 -3.47
CA ASP A 34 12.07 5.47 -3.59
C ASP A 34 11.74 4.25 -2.73
N SER A 35 11.12 4.46 -1.55
CA SER A 35 10.64 3.37 -0.69
C SER A 35 9.49 2.59 -1.34
N LEU A 36 8.56 3.28 -2.01
CA LEU A 36 7.46 2.66 -2.76
C LEU A 36 7.96 1.85 -3.94
N THR A 37 8.90 2.41 -4.71
CA THR A 37 9.50 1.72 -5.85
C THR A 37 10.18 0.42 -5.42
N LYS A 38 11.00 0.50 -4.36
CA LYS A 38 11.64 -0.69 -3.77
C LYS A 38 10.63 -1.68 -3.20
N ALA A 39 9.61 -1.21 -2.50
CA ALA A 39 8.57 -2.07 -1.94
C ALA A 39 7.77 -2.82 -3.02
N ILE A 40 7.40 -2.14 -4.11
CA ILE A 40 6.71 -2.77 -5.25
C ILE A 40 7.62 -3.76 -5.96
N ALA A 41 8.91 -3.43 -6.14
CA ALA A 41 9.90 -4.37 -6.69
C ALA A 41 10.10 -5.59 -5.78
N ALA A 42 10.16 -5.38 -4.46
CA ALA A 42 10.29 -6.44 -3.46
C ALA A 42 9.12 -7.43 -3.51
N LEU A 43 7.88 -6.93 -3.66
CA LEU A 43 6.68 -7.75 -3.75
C LEU A 43 6.61 -8.59 -5.03
N LYS A 44 7.27 -8.14 -6.11
CA LYS A 44 7.35 -8.87 -7.39
C LYS A 44 8.53 -9.85 -7.45
N SER A 45 9.49 -9.74 -6.54
CA SER A 45 10.70 -10.56 -6.53
C SER A 45 10.49 -11.86 -5.77
N GLU A 46 10.92 -12.98 -6.36
CA GLU A 46 10.96 -14.28 -5.66
C GLU A 46 12.01 -14.29 -4.52
N LYS A 47 13.00 -13.39 -4.58
CA LYS A 47 14.09 -13.27 -3.59
C LYS A 47 14.43 -11.78 -3.36
N PRO A 48 13.64 -11.05 -2.57
CA PRO A 48 13.95 -9.67 -2.22
C PRO A 48 15.22 -9.60 -1.38
N SER A 49 16.05 -8.57 -1.62
CA SER A 49 17.27 -8.37 -0.84
C SER A 49 16.93 -7.96 0.61
N ALA A 50 17.91 -8.04 1.52
CA ALA A 50 17.72 -7.58 2.89
C ALA A 50 17.33 -6.08 2.97
N GLY A 51 17.88 -5.25 2.08
CA GLY A 51 17.52 -3.83 1.98
C GLY A 51 16.10 -3.60 1.46
N ASP A 52 15.63 -4.44 0.54
CA ASP A 52 14.25 -4.38 0.02
C ASP A 52 13.23 -4.76 1.09
N LYS A 53 13.52 -5.80 1.88
CA LYS A 53 12.68 -6.20 3.02
C LYS A 53 12.60 -5.10 4.07
N GLN A 54 13.73 -4.48 4.42
CA GLN A 54 13.73 -3.39 5.40
C GLN A 54 12.93 -2.17 4.91
N ALA A 55 13.01 -1.84 3.61
CA ALA A 55 12.20 -0.77 3.02
C ALA A 55 10.71 -1.11 3.06
N LEU A 56 10.35 -2.36 2.77
CA LEU A 56 8.97 -2.85 2.83
C LEU A 56 8.41 -2.83 4.27
N ASP A 57 9.18 -3.32 5.24
CA ASP A 57 8.77 -3.35 6.66
C ASP A 57 8.57 -1.94 7.21
N LYS A 58 9.48 -1.02 6.87
CA LYS A 58 9.33 0.38 7.24
C LYS A 58 8.08 0.99 6.60
N LEU A 59 7.86 0.76 5.31
CA LEU A 59 6.68 1.26 4.62
C LEU A 59 5.38 0.69 5.22
N PHE A 60 5.37 -0.58 5.64
CA PHE A 60 4.23 -1.17 6.35
C PHE A 60 3.93 -0.45 7.66
N ALA A 61 4.96 -0.18 8.47
CA ALA A 61 4.81 0.55 9.73
C ALA A 61 4.32 1.98 9.49
N ASP A 62 4.98 2.73 8.61
CA ASP A 62 4.67 4.13 8.30
C ASP A 62 3.25 4.27 7.73
N HIS A 63 2.84 3.36 6.82
CA HIS A 63 1.50 3.37 6.25
C HIS A 63 0.42 2.99 7.26
N ALA A 64 0.66 1.97 8.08
CA ALA A 64 -0.29 1.58 9.13
C ALA A 64 -0.51 2.74 10.12
N GLU A 65 0.58 3.33 10.61
CA GLU A 65 0.50 4.50 11.50
C GLU A 65 -0.28 5.64 10.87
N ALA A 66 0.00 5.97 9.60
CA ALA A 66 -0.70 7.03 8.88
C ALA A 66 -2.21 6.76 8.78
N VAL A 67 -2.61 5.52 8.46
CA VAL A 67 -4.03 5.13 8.35
C VAL A 67 -4.73 5.16 9.70
N PHE A 68 -4.13 4.59 10.75
CA PHE A 68 -4.71 4.59 12.09
C PHE A 68 -4.81 6.00 12.68
N LYS A 69 -3.78 6.82 12.47
CA LYS A 69 -3.80 8.24 12.85
C LYS A 69 -4.91 8.99 12.12
N LYS A 70 -5.09 8.76 10.82
CA LYS A 70 -6.18 9.38 10.04
C LYS A 70 -7.56 8.91 10.50
N ALA A 71 -7.68 7.64 10.90
CA ALA A 71 -8.91 7.07 11.45
C ALA A 71 -9.20 7.52 12.90
N GLY A 72 -8.25 8.17 13.58
CA GLY A 72 -8.39 8.56 14.98
C GLY A 72 -8.37 7.39 15.97
N VAL A 73 -7.79 6.25 15.57
CA VAL A 73 -7.76 5.02 16.36
C VAL A 73 -6.33 4.73 16.81
N LYS A 74 -6.15 4.36 18.08
CA LYS A 74 -4.87 3.83 18.56
C LYS A 74 -4.82 2.33 18.26
N PRO A 75 -3.94 1.86 17.36
CA PRO A 75 -3.92 0.45 16.97
C PRO A 75 -3.32 -0.42 18.08
N SER A 76 -3.85 -1.63 18.23
CA SER A 76 -3.16 -2.70 18.93
C SER A 76 -2.07 -3.32 18.07
N LYS A 77 -1.21 -4.16 18.66
CA LYS A 77 -0.19 -4.89 17.90
C LYS A 77 -0.82 -5.84 16.86
N GLU A 78 -1.92 -6.51 17.20
CA GLU A 78 -2.64 -7.37 16.27
C GLU A 78 -3.25 -6.60 15.10
N ASP A 79 -3.71 -5.37 15.35
CA ASP A 79 -4.24 -4.51 14.28
C ASP A 79 -3.15 -4.17 13.26
N LEU A 80 -1.94 -3.85 13.73
CA LEU A 80 -0.79 -3.56 12.86
C LEU A 80 -0.40 -4.78 12.02
N GLU A 81 -0.38 -5.98 12.62
CA GLU A 81 -0.06 -7.23 11.92
C GLU A 81 -1.13 -7.57 10.85
N ARG A 82 -2.41 -7.42 11.18
CA ARG A 82 -3.51 -7.62 10.22
C ARG A 82 -3.50 -6.57 9.11
N PHE A 83 -3.05 -5.36 9.40
CA PHE A 83 -3.01 -4.28 8.43
C PHE A 83 -1.96 -4.50 7.32
N GLN A 84 -0.96 -5.37 7.53
CA GLN A 84 0.05 -5.68 6.52
C GLN A 84 -0.57 -6.17 5.20
N GLY A 85 -1.57 -7.05 5.26
CA GLY A 85 -2.27 -7.54 4.07
C GLY A 85 -2.96 -6.41 3.29
N ASN A 86 -3.52 -5.43 4.00
CA ASN A 86 -4.12 -4.25 3.39
C ASN A 86 -3.07 -3.35 2.73
N THR A 87 -1.89 -3.19 3.33
CA THR A 87 -0.79 -2.45 2.70
C THR A 87 -0.28 -3.15 1.44
N VAL A 88 -0.14 -4.49 1.45
CA VAL A 88 0.26 -5.25 0.24
C VAL A 88 -0.74 -5.02 -0.89
N LEU A 89 -2.04 -5.12 -0.62
CA LEU A 89 -3.09 -4.87 -1.61
C LEU A 89 -3.06 -3.41 -2.12
N THR A 90 -2.83 -2.45 -1.22
CA THR A 90 -2.68 -1.03 -1.57
C THR A 90 -1.52 -0.82 -2.55
N LEU A 91 -0.37 -1.47 -2.29
CA LEU A 91 0.80 -1.40 -3.17
C LEU A 91 0.57 -2.09 -4.52
N GLN A 92 -0.19 -3.20 -4.54
CA GLN A 92 -0.60 -3.84 -5.80
C GLN A 92 -1.49 -2.93 -6.63
N ILE A 93 -2.47 -2.26 -6.01
CA ILE A 93 -3.34 -1.30 -6.71
C ILE A 93 -2.52 -0.14 -7.27
N LEU A 94 -1.61 0.44 -6.48
CA LEU A 94 -0.70 1.49 -6.95
C LEU A 94 0.15 1.01 -8.13
N ALA A 95 0.73 -0.19 -8.05
CA ALA A 95 1.52 -0.74 -9.15
C ALA A 95 0.71 -0.93 -10.44
N VAL A 96 -0.58 -1.27 -10.34
CA VAL A 96 -1.48 -1.36 -11.50
C VAL A 96 -1.82 0.04 -12.04
N MET A 97 -2.15 0.99 -11.16
CA MET A 97 -2.50 2.36 -11.56
C MET A 97 -1.37 3.10 -12.24
N THR A 98 -0.13 2.91 -11.78
CA THR A 98 1.05 3.58 -12.35
C THR A 98 1.71 2.77 -13.47
N GLY A 99 1.23 1.55 -13.75
CA GLY A 99 1.94 0.60 -14.62
C GLY A 99 3.33 0.20 -14.09
N GLY A 100 3.64 0.53 -12.83
CA GLY A 100 4.98 0.39 -12.25
C GLY A 100 5.96 1.50 -12.67
N ASP A 101 5.49 2.60 -13.23
CA ASP A 101 6.34 3.74 -13.61
C ASP A 101 6.95 4.43 -12.37
N GLU A 102 8.27 4.39 -12.28
CA GLU A 102 9.02 4.94 -11.14
C GLU A 102 8.81 6.45 -11.00
N ALA A 103 8.73 7.19 -12.11
CA ALA A 103 8.57 8.64 -12.08
C ALA A 103 7.22 9.05 -11.49
N THR A 104 6.17 8.28 -11.78
CA THR A 104 4.83 8.46 -11.20
C THR A 104 4.82 8.03 -9.74
N LEU A 105 5.42 6.89 -9.39
CA LEU A 105 5.53 6.43 -7.99
C LEU A 105 6.27 7.44 -7.10
N LYS A 106 7.24 8.17 -7.66
CA LYS A 106 7.96 9.23 -6.93
C LYS A 106 7.12 10.46 -6.58
N LYS A 107 5.99 10.65 -7.26
CA LYS A 107 5.04 11.74 -6.99
C LYS A 107 3.98 11.36 -5.96
N ILE A 108 3.86 10.07 -5.63
CA ILE A 108 2.87 9.57 -4.66
C ILE A 108 3.28 9.99 -3.25
N THR A 109 2.32 10.57 -2.53
CA THR A 109 2.46 10.98 -1.13
C THR A 109 1.91 9.93 -0.17
N MET A 110 2.18 10.08 1.13
CA MET A 110 1.62 9.17 2.13
C MET A 110 0.10 9.33 2.22
N ASP A 111 -0.41 10.55 2.04
CA ASP A 111 -1.85 10.81 2.00
C ASP A 111 -2.52 10.11 0.81
N ASP A 112 -1.86 10.02 -0.34
CA ASP A 112 -2.36 9.25 -1.48
C ASP A 112 -2.43 7.75 -1.16
N LEU A 113 -1.41 7.19 -0.49
CA LEU A 113 -1.44 5.80 -0.02
C LEU A 113 -2.62 5.54 0.91
N VAL A 114 -2.80 6.42 1.89
CA VAL A 114 -3.89 6.37 2.86
C VAL A 114 -5.25 6.44 2.15
N ALA A 115 -5.40 7.32 1.15
CA ALA A 115 -6.63 7.44 0.37
C ALA A 115 -6.94 6.15 -0.40
N VAL A 116 -5.96 5.56 -1.09
CA VAL A 116 -6.12 4.26 -1.77
C VAL A 116 -6.52 3.18 -0.77
N SER A 117 -5.87 3.16 0.40
CA SER A 117 -6.15 2.21 1.48
C SER A 117 -7.59 2.31 2.00
N PHE A 118 -8.11 3.52 2.22
CA PHE A 118 -9.50 3.71 2.64
C PHE A 118 -10.50 3.26 1.57
N VAL A 119 -10.24 3.56 0.31
CA VAL A 119 -11.11 3.11 -0.79
C VAL A 119 -11.08 1.59 -0.92
N LEU A 120 -9.90 0.99 -0.80
CA LEU A 120 -9.73 -0.47 -0.74
C LEU A 120 -10.57 -1.09 0.39
N MET A 121 -10.45 -0.58 1.62
CA MET A 121 -11.25 -1.06 2.75
C MET A 121 -12.76 -0.90 2.53
N ALA A 122 -13.18 0.22 1.97
CA ALA A 122 -14.58 0.45 1.61
C ALA A 122 -15.08 -0.57 0.57
N LYS A 123 -14.30 -0.82 -0.48
CA LYS A 123 -14.67 -1.80 -1.53
C LYS A 123 -14.62 -3.24 -1.04
N MET A 124 -13.68 -3.62 -0.19
CA MET A 124 -13.69 -4.94 0.46
C MET A 124 -14.98 -5.15 1.25
N LYS A 125 -15.45 -4.13 1.98
CA LYS A 125 -16.72 -4.19 2.72
C LYS A 125 -17.93 -4.25 1.79
N GLU A 126 -17.96 -3.43 0.75
CA GLU A 126 -19.05 -3.39 -0.24
C GLU A 126 -19.20 -4.74 -0.98
N LEU A 127 -18.08 -5.32 -1.41
CA LEU A 127 -18.03 -6.61 -2.09
C LEU A 127 -18.19 -7.81 -1.13
N LYS A 128 -18.26 -7.56 0.19
CA LYS A 128 -18.26 -8.60 1.24
C LYS A 128 -17.10 -9.59 1.08
N ALA A 129 -15.93 -9.06 0.73
CA ALA A 129 -14.74 -9.84 0.43
C ALA A 129 -14.36 -10.75 1.60
N THR A 130 -14.25 -12.03 1.33
CA THR A 130 -13.80 -13.04 2.31
C THR A 130 -12.29 -13.20 2.26
N ALA A 131 -11.69 -13.75 3.32
CA ALA A 131 -10.26 -14.09 3.32
C ALA A 131 -9.88 -15.04 2.16
N LYS A 132 -10.81 -15.91 1.72
CA LYS A 132 -10.60 -16.79 0.56
C LYS A 132 -10.47 -15.97 -0.73
N GLU A 133 -11.38 -15.04 -0.97
CA GLU A 133 -11.38 -14.18 -2.16
C GLU A 133 -10.21 -13.20 -2.17
N LEU A 134 -9.83 -12.67 -0.99
CA LEU A 134 -8.64 -11.81 -0.87
C LEU A 134 -7.35 -12.57 -1.16
N ASN A 135 -7.32 -13.91 -0.99
CA ASN A 135 -6.18 -14.74 -1.37
C ASN A 135 -6.24 -15.21 -2.84
N ASP A 136 -7.41 -15.16 -3.48
CA ASP A 136 -7.58 -15.51 -4.89
C ASP A 136 -7.12 -14.35 -5.81
N GLU A 137 -5.99 -14.54 -6.47
CA GLU A 137 -5.42 -13.56 -7.38
C GLU A 137 -6.35 -13.20 -8.54
N LYS A 138 -7.06 -14.18 -9.09
CA LYS A 138 -7.99 -13.95 -10.20
C LYS A 138 -9.14 -13.07 -9.73
N TRP A 139 -9.72 -13.38 -8.57
CA TRP A 139 -10.79 -12.56 -8.00
C TRP A 139 -10.32 -11.13 -7.70
N ARG A 140 -9.13 -10.96 -7.11
CA ARG A 140 -8.56 -9.63 -6.87
C ARG A 140 -8.41 -8.82 -8.16
N ASN A 141 -7.86 -9.42 -9.20
CA ASN A 141 -7.58 -8.76 -10.48
C ASN A 141 -8.85 -8.48 -11.28
N GLU A 142 -9.87 -9.34 -11.20
CA GLU A 142 -11.12 -9.18 -11.97
C GLU A 142 -12.21 -8.38 -11.24
N LYS A 143 -12.18 -8.31 -9.91
CA LYS A 143 -13.25 -7.69 -9.11
C LYS A 143 -12.75 -6.54 -8.25
N LEU A 144 -11.81 -6.80 -7.34
CA LEU A 144 -11.44 -5.84 -6.31
C LEU A 144 -10.62 -4.67 -6.86
N ILE A 145 -9.51 -4.95 -7.54
CA ILE A 145 -8.60 -3.92 -8.05
C ILE A 145 -9.33 -2.98 -9.03
N PRO A 146 -10.09 -3.48 -10.03
CA PRO A 146 -10.87 -2.62 -10.91
C PRO A 146 -11.89 -1.75 -10.17
N ALA A 147 -12.59 -2.30 -9.16
CA ALA A 147 -13.57 -1.56 -8.39
C ALA A 147 -12.94 -0.42 -7.57
N VAL A 148 -11.75 -0.65 -7.00
CA VAL A 148 -11.00 0.39 -6.29
C VAL A 148 -10.53 1.49 -7.24
N ILE A 149 -9.92 1.12 -8.38
CA ILE A 149 -9.46 2.09 -9.38
C ILE A 149 -10.62 2.93 -9.91
N GLN A 150 -11.76 2.29 -10.20
CA GLN A 150 -12.96 3.00 -10.68
C GLN A 150 -13.47 4.01 -9.65
N GLU A 151 -13.44 3.68 -8.36
CA GLU A 151 -13.88 4.58 -7.29
C GLU A 151 -12.91 5.76 -7.12
N LEU A 152 -11.60 5.50 -7.15
CA LEU A 152 -10.58 6.56 -7.13
C LEU A 152 -10.74 7.51 -8.31
N ALA A 153 -11.07 7.00 -9.50
CA ALA A 153 -11.34 7.80 -10.69
C ALA A 153 -12.66 8.61 -10.64
N LYS A 154 -13.61 8.24 -9.76
CA LYS A 154 -14.83 9.04 -9.49
C LYS A 154 -14.52 10.19 -8.53
N GLY A 155 -13.80 9.92 -7.45
CA GLY A 155 -13.41 10.94 -6.46
C GLY A 155 -12.59 12.10 -7.05
N GLY A 156 -11.81 11.85 -8.11
CA GLY A 156 -11.12 12.91 -8.86
C GLY A 156 -12.06 13.83 -9.67
N ARG A 157 -13.21 13.33 -10.13
CA ARG A 157 -14.15 14.09 -10.96
C ARG A 157 -15.11 14.97 -10.17
N GLU A 158 -15.43 14.58 -8.93
CA GLU A 158 -16.29 15.39 -8.06
C GLU A 158 -15.59 16.68 -7.56
N GLN A 159 -14.25 16.70 -7.53
CA GLN A 159 -13.50 17.93 -7.20
C GLN A 159 -13.38 18.92 -8.37
N GLU A 160 -13.49 18.46 -9.62
CA GLU A 160 -13.49 19.36 -10.79
C GLU A 160 -14.86 20.01 -11.02
N GLY A 161 -15.97 19.34 -10.63
CA GLY A 161 -17.32 19.90 -10.73
C GLY A 161 -17.60 21.05 -9.75
N ALA A 162 -16.88 21.13 -8.62
CA ALA A 162 -17.13 22.13 -7.58
C ALA A 162 -16.46 23.50 -7.81
N LYS A 163 -15.63 23.66 -8.85
CA LYS A 163 -14.95 24.94 -9.17
C LYS A 163 -15.58 25.72 -10.34
N GLY A 164 -16.74 25.26 -10.85
CA GLY A 164 -17.29 25.71 -12.13
C GLY A 164 -18.50 26.64 -12.11
N GLU A 165 -19.02 27.07 -10.96
CA GLU A 165 -20.23 27.92 -10.94
C GLU A 165 -20.00 29.19 -10.09
N LYS A 166 -19.49 30.24 -10.75
CA LYS A 166 -19.70 31.61 -10.25
C LYS A 166 -21.10 32.03 -10.70
N PRO A 167 -22.05 32.31 -9.79
CA PRO A 167 -23.33 32.87 -10.17
C PRO A 167 -23.13 34.30 -10.69
N ASP A 168 -23.61 34.50 -11.91
CA ASP A 168 -23.66 35.76 -12.65
C ASP A 168 -24.35 36.84 -11.81
N THR A 169 -23.62 37.91 -11.47
CA THR A 169 -24.12 39.06 -10.74
C THR A 169 -25.06 39.89 -11.62
N LYS A 170 -26.36 39.58 -11.58
CA LYS A 170 -27.39 40.53 -12.04
C LYS A 170 -27.54 41.66 -11.03
N LYS A 171 -26.84 42.77 -11.29
CA LYS A 171 -27.26 44.11 -10.82
C LYS A 171 -28.47 44.55 -11.64
N LYS A 172 -29.57 44.87 -10.95
CA LYS A 172 -30.55 45.86 -11.37
C LYS A 172 -30.62 46.93 -10.29
#